data_AF-V9GEK1-F1
#
_entry.id   AF-V9GEK1-F1
#
_cell.length_a   1.000
_cell.length_b   1.000
_cell.length_c   1.000
_cell.angle_alpha   90.00
_cell.angle_beta   90.00
_cell.angle_gamma   90.00
#
_symmetry.space_group_name_H-M   'P 1'
#
loop_
_entity.id
_entity.type
_entity.pdbx_description
1 polymer ?
#
loop_
_entity_poly.entity_id
_entity_poly.type
_entity_poly.pdbx_seq_one_letter_code
_entity_poly.pdbx_strand_id
1 'polypeptide(L)'
;MYYRLNEVCSAYYFGMCYHYRYKILTRGCSALTKRIITGSLALLLVFSSASIVSAHPGRTDANGGHRCWTNCSKWGLEYGEYHYHNGGGSSSGGSSSSKPSTKNDSTPKSTPSKPATPTYKASGLKVYVNDQKISFGSEPIFYQNTNLVPLREIAEGLGATVTYDKASGTIGVTKNNRKITLTIGSKTVFYNGKSETASVAPKVIDGVTYVPVQVFARGLGAGIEFNSSSNSLKITI
;
A
#
# COMPACT_ATOMS: atom_id res chain seq x y z
N MET A 1 65.84 -42.02 -23.61
CA MET A 1 66.11 -42.01 -22.16
C MET A 1 65.93 -40.59 -21.65
N TYR A 2 65.18 -40.44 -20.56
CA TYR A 2 65.01 -39.19 -19.80
C TYR A 2 66.38 -38.61 -19.40
N TYR A 3 66.51 -37.28 -19.30
CA TYR A 3 66.68 -36.56 -18.02
C TYR A 3 66.66 -35.03 -18.27
N ARG A 4 65.84 -34.34 -17.47
CA ARG A 4 65.87 -32.88 -17.23
C ARG A 4 67.21 -32.49 -16.60
N LEU A 5 67.65 -31.27 -16.84
CA LEU A 5 68.08 -30.28 -15.84
C LEU A 5 68.24 -28.95 -16.60
N ASN A 6 67.50 -27.90 -16.21
CA ASN A 6 67.76 -26.55 -16.66
C ASN A 6 67.78 -25.61 -15.46
N GLU A 7 68.69 -24.68 -15.60
CA GLU A 7 69.41 -23.95 -14.59
C GLU A 7 68.65 -22.74 -14.02
N VAL A 8 69.17 -22.34 -12.88
CA VAL A 8 69.05 -21.06 -12.19
C VAL A 8 69.38 -19.89 -13.12
N CYS A 9 68.64 -18.77 -13.08
CA CYS A 9 69.26 -17.45 -12.90
C CYS A 9 68.27 -16.29 -12.77
N SER A 10 68.78 -15.33 -12.03
CA SER A 10 68.26 -14.04 -11.59
C SER A 10 68.34 -12.96 -12.69
N ALA A 11 67.88 -11.74 -12.35
CA ALA A 11 67.91 -10.46 -13.05
C ALA A 11 66.64 -10.13 -13.88
N TYR A 12 65.77 -9.20 -13.47
CA TYR A 12 65.94 -7.73 -13.51
C TYR A 12 66.45 -7.21 -14.87
N TYR A 13 65.54 -6.86 -15.79
CA TYR A 13 65.32 -5.51 -16.35
C TYR A 13 64.41 -5.53 -17.61
N PHE A 14 63.78 -4.37 -17.88
CA PHE A 14 63.25 -3.86 -19.16
C PHE A 14 61.91 -4.37 -19.73
N GLY A 15 60.97 -3.42 -19.88
CA GLY A 15 60.52 -3.05 -21.23
C GLY A 15 59.04 -3.23 -21.60
N MET A 16 58.47 -2.12 -22.10
CA MET A 16 57.32 -1.98 -23.03
C MET A 16 55.92 -1.98 -22.38
N CYS A 17 55.30 -0.82 -22.09
CA CYS A 17 54.77 0.21 -22.99
C CYS A 17 53.90 -0.34 -24.14
N TYR A 18 52.60 -0.51 -23.86
CA TYR A 18 51.57 -0.60 -24.90
C TYR A 18 51.17 0.80 -25.37
N HIS A 19 51.53 1.10 -26.62
CA HIS A 19 51.03 2.24 -27.37
C HIS A 19 49.55 2.02 -27.73
N TYR A 20 48.66 2.85 -27.20
CA TYR A 20 47.35 3.08 -27.82
C TYR A 20 47.27 4.55 -28.23
N ARG A 21 47.43 4.79 -29.53
CA ARG A 21 47.27 6.11 -30.17
C ARG A 21 45.79 6.38 -30.36
N TYR A 22 45.25 7.43 -29.73
CA TYR A 22 44.13 8.17 -30.30
C TYR A 22 44.46 9.66 -30.31
N LYS A 23 44.48 10.21 -31.52
CA LYS A 23 44.80 11.60 -31.85
C LYS A 23 43.74 12.54 -31.28
N ILE A 24 44.25 13.59 -30.65
CA ILE A 24 43.57 14.82 -30.29
C ILE A 24 43.04 15.50 -31.56
N LEU A 25 41.74 15.80 -31.58
CA LEU A 25 41.13 16.80 -32.46
C LEU A 25 40.44 17.85 -31.58
N THR A 26 41.17 18.91 -31.26
CA THR A 26 40.65 20.15 -30.69
C THR A 26 40.39 21.14 -31.82
N ARG A 27 39.12 21.40 -32.16
CA ARG A 27 38.69 22.64 -32.83
C ARG A 27 37.26 23.01 -32.43
N GLY A 28 37.16 24.06 -31.60
CA GLY A 28 36.18 25.16 -31.66
C GLY A 28 34.69 24.86 -31.69
N CYS A 29 33.96 25.34 -30.68
CA CYS A 29 33.07 26.50 -30.83
C CYS A 29 32.46 26.85 -29.46
N SER A 30 33.13 27.73 -28.73
CA SER A 30 32.60 28.43 -27.55
C SER A 30 31.93 29.71 -28.00
N ALA A 31 30.63 29.70 -28.29
CA ALA A 31 29.78 30.90 -28.34
C ALA A 31 28.33 30.56 -28.70
N LEU A 32 27.53 30.02 -27.76
CA LEU A 32 26.07 30.01 -27.96
C LEU A 32 25.27 29.94 -26.64
N THR A 33 25.67 30.71 -25.63
CA THR A 33 25.00 30.69 -24.31
C THR A 33 24.41 32.02 -23.86
N LYS A 34 24.13 32.96 -24.78
CA LYS A 34 23.55 34.26 -24.39
C LYS A 34 22.66 34.90 -25.44
N ARG A 35 21.49 34.32 -25.79
CA ARG A 35 20.36 35.07 -26.41
C ARG A 35 19.01 34.35 -26.23
N ILE A 36 18.56 34.12 -24.99
CA ILE A 36 17.13 33.90 -24.69
C ILE A 36 16.79 34.62 -23.38
N ILE A 37 17.02 35.93 -23.34
CA ILE A 37 16.46 36.81 -22.32
C ILE A 37 15.90 38.00 -23.09
N THR A 38 14.67 37.86 -23.58
CA THR A 38 13.70 38.94 -23.86
C THR A 38 12.57 38.34 -24.67
N GLY A 39 11.36 38.37 -24.10
CA GLY A 39 10.12 38.17 -24.87
C GLY A 39 9.39 36.89 -24.55
N SER A 40 8.74 36.82 -23.38
CA SER A 40 7.44 36.17 -23.16
C SER A 40 6.94 36.46 -21.73
N LEU A 41 7.05 37.72 -21.29
CA LEU A 41 6.37 38.22 -20.09
C LEU A 41 4.98 38.71 -20.49
N ALA A 42 4.15 37.83 -21.08
CA ALA A 42 2.77 38.14 -21.48
C ALA A 42 1.92 36.87 -21.72
N LEU A 43 2.15 35.80 -20.96
CA LEU A 43 1.24 34.64 -20.92
C LEU A 43 1.19 34.06 -19.50
N LEU A 44 0.96 34.94 -18.51
CA LEU A 44 0.93 34.59 -17.09
C LEU A 44 -0.32 35.15 -16.38
N LEU A 45 -1.40 35.40 -17.13
CA LEU A 45 -2.64 36.00 -16.60
C LEU A 45 -3.93 35.41 -17.20
N VAL A 46 -3.97 34.14 -17.58
CA VAL A 46 -5.26 33.42 -17.83
C VAL A 46 -5.11 31.93 -17.44
N PHE A 47 -4.80 31.65 -16.17
CA PHE A 47 -4.90 30.29 -15.62
C PHE A 47 -5.28 30.34 -14.14
N SER A 48 -6.25 31.18 -13.80
CA SER A 48 -6.85 31.18 -12.47
C SER A 48 -8.23 30.54 -12.55
N SER A 49 -8.45 29.59 -11.64
CA SER A 49 -9.62 28.75 -11.41
C SER A 49 -9.91 27.65 -12.43
N ALA A 50 -8.98 26.70 -12.59
CA ALA A 50 -9.40 25.31 -12.74
C ALA A 50 -9.79 24.82 -11.33
N SER A 51 -11.10 24.77 -11.06
CA SER A 51 -11.64 24.02 -9.92
C SER A 51 -11.16 22.57 -10.06
N ILE A 52 -10.24 22.16 -9.20
CA ILE A 52 -9.86 20.75 -9.08
C ILE A 52 -11.08 20.00 -8.57
N VAL A 53 -11.86 19.43 -9.50
CA VAL A 53 -12.88 18.44 -9.16
C VAL A 53 -12.11 17.22 -8.65
N SER A 54 -12.23 16.96 -7.36
CA SER A 54 -11.73 15.75 -6.72
C SER A 54 -12.63 14.59 -7.15
N ALA A 55 -12.33 13.99 -8.30
CA ALA A 55 -12.89 12.69 -8.66
C ALA A 55 -12.33 11.64 -7.69
N HIS A 56 -13.17 11.17 -6.78
CA HIS A 56 -12.81 10.16 -5.78
C HIS A 56 -12.74 8.77 -6.42
N PRO A 57 -11.79 7.90 -6.00
CA PRO A 57 -11.54 6.63 -6.65
C PRO A 57 -12.61 5.59 -6.28
N GLY A 58 -13.53 5.32 -7.21
CA GLY A 58 -14.46 4.20 -7.11
C GLY A 58 -15.54 4.28 -8.19
N ARG A 59 -15.72 3.20 -8.96
CA ARG A 59 -16.92 3.06 -9.80
C ARG A 59 -18.13 2.98 -8.86
N THR A 60 -19.12 3.84 -9.09
CA THR A 60 -20.46 3.67 -8.52
C THR A 60 -21.08 2.39 -9.07
N ASP A 61 -21.82 1.67 -8.25
CA ASP A 61 -22.58 0.51 -8.70
C ASP A 61 -23.78 0.92 -9.56
N ALA A 62 -24.55 -0.07 -10.01
CA ALA A 62 -25.73 0.14 -10.86
C ALA A 62 -26.80 1.04 -10.22
N ASN A 63 -26.76 1.23 -8.89
CA ASN A 63 -27.70 2.05 -8.13
C ASN A 63 -27.13 3.44 -7.80
N GLY A 64 -25.94 3.79 -8.30
CA GLY A 64 -25.32 5.11 -8.08
C GLY A 64 -24.69 5.27 -6.70
N GLY A 65 -24.54 4.18 -5.94
CA GLY A 65 -23.89 4.20 -4.64
C GLY A 65 -22.48 3.60 -4.71
N HIS A 66 -21.70 3.87 -3.67
CA HIS A 66 -20.41 3.23 -3.50
C HIS A 66 -20.00 3.20 -2.03
N ARG A 67 -18.85 2.60 -1.79
CA ARG A 67 -18.36 2.25 -0.46
C ARG A 67 -17.04 2.99 -0.21
N CYS A 68 -16.98 3.79 0.85
CA CYS A 68 -15.89 4.75 1.07
C CYS A 68 -14.64 4.10 1.65
N TRP A 69 -13.60 3.91 0.82
CA TRP A 69 -12.31 3.31 1.22
C TRP A 69 -11.18 4.33 1.44
N THR A 70 -11.28 5.57 0.94
CA THR A 70 -10.23 6.58 1.10
C THR A 70 -10.81 7.91 1.53
N ASN A 71 -10.09 8.64 2.39
CA ASN A 71 -10.47 9.97 2.87
C ASN A 71 -11.87 10.06 3.53
N CYS A 72 -12.42 8.96 4.05
CA CYS A 72 -13.81 8.92 4.54
C CYS A 72 -14.09 9.90 5.67
N SER A 73 -13.16 10.02 6.61
CA SER A 73 -13.28 10.99 7.70
C SER A 73 -13.33 12.45 7.21
N LYS A 74 -12.76 12.75 6.02
CA LYS A 74 -12.88 14.10 5.41
C LYS A 74 -14.31 14.40 4.97
N TRP A 75 -15.06 13.35 4.66
CA TRP A 75 -16.44 13.42 4.19
C TRP A 75 -17.45 13.09 5.30
N GLY A 76 -17.00 12.99 6.55
CA GLY A 76 -17.87 12.62 7.68
C GLY A 76 -18.33 11.17 7.66
N LEU A 77 -17.62 10.31 6.90
CA LEU A 77 -17.97 8.91 6.72
C LEU A 77 -16.98 7.99 7.44
N GLU A 78 -17.47 6.87 7.93
CA GLU A 78 -16.67 5.80 8.50
C GLU A 78 -15.95 5.01 7.39
N TYR A 79 -14.75 4.49 7.67
CA TYR A 79 -14.05 3.61 6.72
C TYR A 79 -14.87 2.33 6.52
N GLY A 80 -15.33 2.07 5.30
CA GLY A 80 -16.27 0.95 5.09
C GLY A 80 -17.70 1.38 4.75
N GLU A 81 -18.05 2.66 4.94
CA GLU A 81 -19.42 3.13 4.84
C GLU A 81 -19.91 3.26 3.39
N TYR A 82 -21.11 2.72 3.12
CA TYR A 82 -21.78 2.79 1.82
C TYR A 82 -22.65 4.06 1.76
N HIS A 83 -22.53 4.85 0.68
CA HIS A 83 -23.30 6.08 0.49
C HIS A 83 -23.62 6.33 -1.00
N TYR A 84 -24.60 7.21 -1.26
CA TYR A 84 -25.07 7.57 -2.60
C TYR A 84 -24.70 9.01 -2.95
N HIS A 85 -24.38 9.27 -4.23
CA HIS A 85 -24.21 10.62 -4.77
C HIS A 85 -25.32 10.90 -5.78
N ASN A 86 -26.54 11.19 -5.31
CA ASN A 86 -27.63 11.51 -6.22
C ASN A 86 -27.64 13.01 -6.51
N GLY A 87 -27.00 13.42 -7.59
CA GLY A 87 -27.11 14.77 -8.14
C GLY A 87 -28.43 14.94 -8.88
N GLY A 88 -29.41 15.60 -8.25
CA GLY A 88 -30.69 16.00 -8.84
C GLY A 88 -31.76 16.17 -7.77
N GLY A 89 -32.07 17.42 -7.41
CA GLY A 89 -32.78 17.77 -6.17
C GLY A 89 -34.26 17.38 -6.10
N SER A 90 -34.78 17.34 -4.86
CA SER A 90 -35.94 18.14 -4.40
C SER A 90 -36.35 17.77 -2.96
N SER A 91 -36.38 18.81 -2.12
CA SER A 91 -37.35 19.13 -1.06
C SER A 91 -37.75 18.10 0.01
N SER A 92 -37.43 18.50 1.24
CA SER A 92 -38.21 18.35 2.48
C SER A 92 -39.74 18.49 2.32
N GLY A 93 -40.50 17.66 3.03
CA GLY A 93 -41.93 17.85 3.29
C GLY A 93 -42.53 16.70 4.13
N GLY A 94 -43.07 17.02 5.30
CA GLY A 94 -43.68 16.05 6.22
C GLY A 94 -45.18 15.83 6.03
N SER A 95 -45.63 14.69 6.57
CA SER A 95 -46.93 14.34 7.18
C SER A 95 -48.20 14.00 6.36
N SER A 96 -48.69 12.78 6.66
CA SER A 96 -50.07 12.32 6.98
C SER A 96 -51.17 12.06 5.93
N SER A 97 -51.57 10.76 5.88
CA SER A 97 -52.92 10.12 5.75
C SER A 97 -53.80 10.43 4.51
N SER A 98 -54.30 9.45 3.74
CA SER A 98 -55.47 8.58 4.10
C SER A 98 -55.67 7.39 3.11
N LYS A 99 -56.21 6.26 3.61
CA LYS A 99 -56.62 4.98 2.95
C LYS A 99 -58.10 5.07 2.44
N PRO A 100 -58.76 4.21 1.60
CA PRO A 100 -58.64 2.75 1.30
C PRO A 100 -58.65 2.37 -0.21
N SER A 101 -58.31 1.15 -0.68
CA SER A 101 -58.89 -0.16 -0.36
C SER A 101 -58.09 -1.35 -0.95
N THR A 102 -57.93 -2.39 -0.12
CA THR A 102 -57.92 -3.85 -0.41
C THR A 102 -57.19 -4.42 -1.63
N LYS A 103 -56.08 -5.12 -1.37
CA LYS A 103 -55.90 -6.56 -1.64
C LYS A 103 -54.72 -7.07 -0.81
N ASN A 104 -54.92 -8.22 -0.16
CA ASN A 104 -53.90 -8.97 0.58
C ASN A 104 -52.78 -9.39 -0.37
N ASP A 105 -51.57 -8.88 -0.16
CA ASP A 105 -50.34 -9.62 -0.39
C ASP A 105 -49.37 -9.20 0.72
N SER A 106 -49.09 -10.12 1.64
CA SER A 106 -48.17 -9.88 2.75
C SER A 106 -46.74 -10.06 2.27
N THR A 107 -46.28 -9.14 1.41
CA THR A 107 -44.84 -8.96 1.17
C THR A 107 -44.29 -8.11 2.32
N PRO A 108 -43.35 -8.60 3.14
CA PRO A 108 -42.71 -7.76 4.15
C PRO A 108 -41.93 -6.66 3.43
N LYS A 109 -42.37 -5.41 3.63
CA LYS A 109 -41.65 -4.19 3.24
C LYS A 109 -40.24 -4.26 3.84
N SER A 110 -39.27 -4.66 3.02
CA SER A 110 -37.86 -4.68 3.37
C SER A 110 -37.38 -3.25 3.53
N THR A 111 -37.37 -2.77 4.77
CA THR A 111 -36.47 -1.69 5.19
C THR A 111 -35.06 -2.08 4.72
N PRO A 112 -34.30 -1.21 4.02
CA PRO A 112 -32.91 -1.51 3.66
C PRO A 112 -32.13 -1.82 4.93
N SER A 113 -31.84 -3.11 5.17
CA SER A 113 -31.02 -3.52 6.30
C SER A 113 -29.63 -2.91 6.09
N LYS A 114 -29.20 -2.10 7.06
CA LYS A 114 -27.80 -1.67 7.21
C LYS A 114 -26.87 -2.82 6.77
N PRO A 115 -25.92 -2.61 5.85
CA PRO A 115 -25.02 -3.66 5.39
C PRO A 115 -24.39 -4.33 6.60
N ALA A 116 -24.56 -5.65 6.74
CA ALA A 116 -24.01 -6.40 7.85
C ALA A 116 -22.50 -6.11 7.96
N THR A 117 -22.10 -5.50 9.08
CA THR A 117 -20.70 -5.21 9.35
C THR A 117 -19.93 -6.53 9.26
N PRO A 118 -18.84 -6.61 8.48
CA PRO A 118 -18.05 -7.84 8.40
C PRO A 118 -17.59 -8.26 9.81
N THR A 119 -18.14 -9.35 10.33
CA THR A 119 -17.81 -9.88 11.65
C THR A 119 -16.39 -10.42 11.66
N TYR A 120 -15.51 -9.79 12.44
CA TYR A 120 -14.21 -10.33 12.85
C TYR A 120 -14.31 -10.84 14.29
N LYS A 121 -13.43 -11.75 14.67
CA LYS A 121 -13.33 -12.26 16.05
C LYS A 121 -11.92 -12.04 16.57
N ALA A 122 -11.77 -11.86 17.88
CA ALA A 122 -10.46 -11.91 18.52
C ALA A 122 -9.82 -13.27 18.20
N SER A 123 -8.55 -13.27 17.80
CA SER A 123 -7.85 -14.51 17.44
C SER A 123 -7.32 -15.26 18.68
N GLY A 124 -7.09 -14.54 19.79
CA GLY A 124 -6.41 -15.09 20.97
C GLY A 124 -4.96 -15.51 20.69
N LEU A 125 -4.41 -15.03 19.57
CA LEU A 125 -3.11 -15.45 19.05
C LEU A 125 -1.97 -14.90 19.90
N LYS A 126 -1.11 -15.80 20.39
CA LYS A 126 0.14 -15.41 21.05
C LYS A 126 1.22 -15.24 19.97
N VAL A 127 1.63 -14.01 19.70
CA VAL A 127 2.62 -13.74 18.64
C VAL A 127 4.01 -13.55 19.24
N TYR A 128 4.98 -14.23 18.64
CA TYR A 128 6.39 -14.13 18.96
C TYR A 128 7.15 -13.64 17.73
N VAL A 129 8.01 -12.65 17.91
CA VAL A 129 8.90 -12.13 16.87
C VAL A 129 10.33 -12.30 17.35
N ASN A 130 11.15 -13.04 16.61
CA ASN A 130 12.52 -13.40 17.00
C ASN A 130 12.58 -13.96 18.44
N ASP A 131 11.69 -14.92 18.73
CA ASP A 131 11.47 -15.55 20.04
C ASP A 131 10.99 -14.64 21.19
N GLN A 132 10.81 -13.34 20.95
CA GLN A 132 10.23 -12.41 21.92
C GLN A 132 8.72 -12.33 21.76
N LYS A 133 7.98 -12.52 22.85
CA LYS A 133 6.52 -12.34 22.84
C LYS A 133 6.18 -10.87 22.65
N ILE A 134 5.39 -10.56 21.63
CA ILE A 134 4.92 -9.21 21.36
C ILE A 134 3.67 -8.92 22.20
N SER A 135 3.67 -7.78 22.87
CA SER A 135 2.48 -7.21 23.50
C SER A 135 1.81 -6.27 22.51
N PHE A 136 0.51 -6.44 22.31
CA PHE A 136 -0.26 -5.58 21.40
C PHE A 136 -1.11 -4.59 22.19
N GLY A 137 -1.24 -3.36 21.68
CA GLY A 137 -2.25 -2.43 22.18
C GLY A 137 -3.67 -2.83 21.76
N SER A 138 -3.79 -3.57 20.64
CA SER A 138 -5.05 -4.13 20.16
C SER A 138 -4.83 -5.56 19.69
N GLU A 139 -5.68 -6.49 20.12
CA GLU A 139 -5.43 -7.91 19.88
C GLU A 139 -5.46 -8.26 18.38
N PRO A 140 -4.66 -9.25 17.95
CA PRO A 140 -4.81 -9.87 16.64
C PRO A 140 -6.23 -10.42 16.43
N ILE A 141 -6.71 -10.32 15.19
CA ILE A 141 -8.07 -10.73 14.83
C ILE A 141 -8.04 -11.85 13.79
N PHE A 142 -9.06 -12.70 13.84
CA PHE A 142 -9.34 -13.68 12.82
C PHE A 142 -10.49 -13.20 11.95
N TYR A 143 -10.22 -13.08 10.65
CA TYR A 143 -11.18 -12.57 9.68
C TYR A 143 -10.97 -13.24 8.32
N GLN A 144 -12.06 -13.71 7.71
CA GLN A 144 -12.04 -14.42 6.42
C GLN A 144 -10.94 -15.49 6.36
N ASN A 145 -10.92 -16.38 7.36
CA ASN A 145 -9.98 -17.48 7.48
C ASN A 145 -8.49 -17.07 7.56
N THR A 146 -8.22 -15.81 7.88
CA THR A 146 -6.89 -15.22 7.92
C THR A 146 -6.66 -14.53 9.26
N ASN A 147 -5.48 -14.71 9.84
CA ASN A 147 -5.04 -13.91 10.98
C ASN A 147 -4.53 -12.56 10.49
N LEU A 148 -5.17 -11.48 10.94
CA LEU A 148 -4.66 -10.13 10.78
C LEU A 148 -4.07 -9.66 12.10
N VAL A 149 -2.93 -9.01 11.98
CA VAL A 149 -2.15 -8.50 13.10
C VAL A 149 -2.02 -6.99 12.99
N PRO A 150 -1.95 -6.26 14.13
CA PRO A 150 -1.60 -4.86 14.13
C PRO A 150 -0.26 -4.62 13.41
N LEU A 151 -0.27 -3.71 12.44
CA LEU A 151 0.89 -3.44 11.59
C LEU A 151 2.08 -2.90 12.37
N ARG A 152 1.85 -2.00 13.32
CA ARG A 152 2.91 -1.24 13.99
C ARG A 152 3.81 -2.15 14.82
N GLU A 153 3.21 -2.93 15.73
CA GLU A 153 3.93 -3.77 16.69
C GLU A 153 4.74 -4.88 16.00
N ILE A 154 4.21 -5.46 14.92
CA ILE A 154 4.93 -6.46 14.13
C ILE A 154 6.10 -5.84 13.36
N ALA A 155 5.88 -4.68 12.74
CA ALA A 155 6.95 -3.99 12.03
C ALA A 155 8.08 -3.57 12.98
N GLU A 156 7.75 -3.02 14.14
CA GLU A 156 8.72 -2.65 15.19
C GLU A 156 9.50 -3.87 15.70
N GLY A 157 8.80 -4.96 16.06
CA GLY A 157 9.45 -6.19 16.50
C GLY A 157 10.39 -6.80 15.46
N LEU A 158 10.10 -6.60 14.18
CA LEU A 158 10.96 -7.04 13.07
C LEU A 158 12.03 -6.00 12.69
N GLY A 159 12.08 -4.82 13.33
CA GLY A 159 13.01 -3.74 13.01
C GLY A 159 12.76 -3.10 11.64
N ALA A 160 11.49 -3.01 11.23
CA ALA A 160 11.05 -2.38 10.00
C ALA A 160 10.44 -0.99 10.26
N THR A 161 10.67 -0.06 9.34
CA THR A 161 10.09 1.28 9.38
C THR A 161 8.76 1.30 8.64
N VAL A 162 7.74 1.93 9.24
CA VAL A 162 6.41 2.10 8.64
C VAL A 162 6.18 3.57 8.27
N THR A 163 5.68 3.81 7.05
CA THR A 163 5.16 5.09 6.60
C THR A 163 3.70 4.97 6.20
N TYR A 164 2.93 6.02 6.38
CA TYR A 164 1.53 6.08 5.96
C TYR A 164 1.24 7.39 5.24
N ASP A 165 0.77 7.29 4.00
CA ASP A 165 0.24 8.40 3.23
C ASP A 165 -1.28 8.43 3.39
N LYS A 166 -1.77 9.42 4.14
CA LYS A 166 -3.20 9.55 4.47
C LYS A 166 -4.06 9.86 3.24
N ALA A 167 -3.53 10.57 2.24
CA ALA A 167 -4.28 11.00 1.08
C ALA A 167 -4.64 9.82 0.15
N SER A 168 -3.68 8.93 -0.06
CA SER A 168 -3.82 7.73 -0.90
C SER A 168 -4.19 6.47 -0.10
N GLY A 169 -4.07 6.51 1.23
CA GLY A 169 -4.23 5.32 2.08
C GLY A 169 -3.11 4.30 1.89
N THR A 170 -1.94 4.75 1.43
CA THR A 170 -0.79 3.89 1.13
C THR A 170 0.08 3.69 2.37
N ILE A 171 0.42 2.45 2.67
CA ILE A 171 1.33 2.06 3.74
C ILE A 171 2.62 1.59 3.09
N GLY A 172 3.74 2.20 3.47
CA GLY A 172 5.07 1.70 3.18
C GLY A 172 5.64 0.96 4.38
N VAL A 173 6.21 -0.22 4.17
CA VAL A 173 6.99 -0.92 5.21
C VAL A 173 8.36 -1.24 4.62
N THR A 174 9.43 -0.80 5.28
CA THR A 174 10.80 -0.96 4.76
C THR A 174 11.71 -1.54 5.83
N LYS A 175 12.47 -2.57 5.46
CA LYS A 175 13.57 -3.13 6.26
C LYS A 175 14.73 -3.46 5.33
N ASN A 176 15.90 -2.85 5.53
CA ASN A 176 17.06 -3.02 4.67
C ASN A 176 16.70 -2.76 3.18
N ASN A 177 16.93 -3.74 2.31
CA ASN A 177 16.61 -3.71 0.88
C ASN A 177 15.20 -4.24 0.55
N ARG A 178 14.36 -4.50 1.56
CA ARG A 178 13.02 -5.03 1.40
C ARG A 178 11.99 -3.94 1.64
N LYS A 179 11.11 -3.76 0.66
CA LYS A 179 10.03 -2.79 0.66
C LYS A 179 8.71 -3.48 0.39
N ILE A 180 7.74 -3.24 1.26
CA ILE A 180 6.35 -3.60 1.07
C ILE A 180 5.57 -2.31 0.84
N THR A 181 4.68 -2.31 -0.13
CA THR A 181 3.70 -1.23 -0.31
C THR A 181 2.31 -1.84 -0.34
N LEU A 182 1.47 -1.35 0.58
CA LEU A 182 0.10 -1.80 0.76
C LEU A 182 -0.84 -0.60 0.58
N THR A 183 -2.06 -0.86 0.17
CA THR A 183 -3.11 0.18 0.16
C THR A 183 -4.28 -0.34 0.97
N ILE A 184 -4.76 0.49 1.90
CA ILE A 184 -5.93 0.19 2.71
C ILE A 184 -7.11 -0.20 1.80
N GLY A 185 -7.73 -1.36 2.06
CA GLY A 185 -8.86 -1.87 1.27
C GLY A 185 -8.50 -2.56 -0.05
N SER A 186 -7.25 -2.51 -0.49
CA SER A 186 -6.76 -3.23 -1.68
C SER A 186 -6.14 -4.57 -1.31
N LYS A 187 -6.44 -5.61 -2.09
CA LYS A 187 -5.74 -6.90 -1.99
C LYS A 187 -4.39 -6.90 -2.69
N THR A 188 -4.12 -5.89 -3.52
CA THR A 188 -2.84 -5.76 -4.22
C THR A 188 -1.76 -5.30 -3.25
N VAL A 189 -0.67 -6.05 -3.21
CA VAL A 189 0.53 -5.77 -2.41
C VAL A 189 1.71 -5.68 -3.34
N PHE A 190 2.61 -4.72 -3.12
CA PHE A 190 3.86 -4.63 -3.86
C PHE A 190 5.04 -5.03 -2.97
N TYR A 191 5.87 -5.95 -3.46
CA TYR A 191 7.12 -6.37 -2.84
C TYR A 191 8.26 -5.94 -3.75
N ASN A 192 9.09 -4.99 -3.30
CA ASN A 192 10.16 -4.40 -4.09
C ASN A 192 9.69 -3.95 -5.50
N GLY A 193 8.48 -3.39 -5.57
CA GLY A 193 7.85 -2.92 -6.81
C GLY A 193 7.09 -3.98 -7.61
N LYS A 194 7.18 -5.27 -7.27
CA LYS A 194 6.42 -6.34 -7.94
C LYS A 194 5.08 -6.57 -7.25
N SER A 195 3.98 -6.53 -8.00
CA SER A 195 2.63 -6.72 -7.47
C SER A 195 2.27 -8.19 -7.26
N GLU A 196 1.59 -8.49 -6.16
CA GLU A 196 0.96 -9.77 -5.88
C GLU A 196 -0.37 -9.56 -5.12
N THR A 197 -1.24 -10.58 -5.11
CA THR A 197 -2.55 -10.49 -4.47
C THR A 197 -2.54 -11.20 -3.11
N ALA A 198 -2.90 -10.49 -2.06
CA ALA A 198 -3.13 -11.04 -0.73
C ALA A 198 -4.55 -11.64 -0.60
N SER A 199 -4.72 -12.63 0.28
CA SER A 199 -6.02 -13.26 0.55
C SER A 199 -7.05 -12.25 1.05
N VAL A 200 -6.61 -11.35 1.94
CA VAL A 200 -7.41 -10.30 2.58
C VAL A 200 -6.68 -8.96 2.44
N ALA A 201 -7.44 -7.89 2.17
CA ALA A 201 -6.89 -6.55 2.10
C ALA A 201 -6.57 -6.00 3.51
N PRO A 202 -5.57 -5.12 3.65
CA PRO A 202 -5.38 -4.34 4.88
C PRO A 202 -6.65 -3.59 5.28
N LYS A 203 -6.91 -3.51 6.58
CA LYS A 203 -8.12 -2.89 7.15
C LYS A 203 -7.76 -1.95 8.28
N VAL A 204 -8.56 -0.91 8.46
CA VAL A 204 -8.54 -0.10 9.67
C VAL A 204 -9.77 -0.49 10.51
N ILE A 205 -9.53 -0.84 11.77
CA ILE A 205 -10.56 -1.16 12.76
C ILE A 205 -10.18 -0.40 14.03
N ASP A 206 -11.09 0.43 14.54
CA ASP A 206 -10.87 1.24 15.75
C ASP A 206 -9.57 2.07 15.71
N GLY A 207 -9.22 2.60 14.53
CA GLY A 207 -8.01 3.38 14.31
C GLY A 207 -6.71 2.57 14.16
N VAL A 208 -6.78 1.24 14.28
CA VAL A 208 -5.63 0.33 14.14
C VAL A 208 -5.61 -0.29 12.75
N THR A 209 -4.44 -0.27 12.11
CA THR A 209 -4.25 -0.92 10.81
C THR A 209 -3.89 -2.38 11.00
N TYR A 210 -4.75 -3.25 10.49
CA TYR A 210 -4.62 -4.70 10.49
C TYR A 210 -4.19 -5.20 9.11
N VAL A 211 -3.17 -6.06 9.08
CA VAL A 211 -2.60 -6.61 7.85
C VAL A 211 -2.47 -8.13 7.99
N PRO A 212 -2.70 -8.92 6.92
CA PRO A 212 -2.48 -10.36 6.95
C PRO A 212 -1.04 -10.70 7.35
N VAL A 213 -0.86 -11.61 8.30
CA VAL A 213 0.49 -11.90 8.81
C VAL A 213 1.45 -12.45 7.74
N GLN A 214 0.91 -13.20 6.77
CA GLN A 214 1.67 -13.74 5.63
C GLN A 214 2.30 -12.65 4.76
N VAL A 215 1.65 -11.48 4.65
CA VAL A 215 2.15 -10.35 3.86
C VAL A 215 3.43 -9.80 4.49
N PHE A 216 3.47 -9.64 5.81
CA PHE A 216 4.68 -9.21 6.51
C PHE A 216 5.79 -10.22 6.39
N ALA A 217 5.48 -11.49 6.69
CA ALA A 217 6.46 -12.56 6.69
C ALA A 217 7.18 -12.63 5.34
N ARG A 218 6.40 -12.70 4.26
CA ARG A 218 6.96 -12.76 2.91
C ARG A 218 7.73 -11.49 2.53
N GLY A 219 7.15 -10.33 2.80
CA GLY A 219 7.74 -9.07 2.37
C GLY A 219 9.00 -8.69 3.12
N LEU A 220 9.09 -9.01 4.41
CA LEU A 220 10.26 -8.77 5.25
C LEU A 220 11.25 -9.94 5.28
N GLY A 221 10.91 -11.05 4.63
CA GLY A 221 11.78 -12.23 4.54
C GLY A 221 11.81 -13.06 5.83
N ALA A 222 10.75 -12.95 6.63
CA ALA A 222 10.58 -13.76 7.82
C ALA A 222 9.90 -15.09 7.48
N GLY A 223 10.29 -16.14 8.18
CA GLY A 223 9.51 -17.38 8.30
C GLY A 223 8.33 -17.20 9.26
N ILE A 224 7.31 -18.03 9.08
CA ILE A 224 6.17 -18.13 9.99
C ILE A 224 5.97 -19.58 10.42
N GLU A 225 5.74 -19.79 11.71
CA GLU A 225 5.39 -21.09 12.27
C GLU A 225 4.18 -20.92 13.19
N PHE A 226 3.08 -21.61 12.85
CA PHE A 226 1.88 -21.61 13.67
C PHE A 226 1.74 -22.93 14.42
N ASN A 227 1.56 -22.84 15.74
CA ASN A 227 1.24 -23.97 16.59
C ASN A 227 -0.22 -23.87 17.04
N SER A 228 -1.04 -24.79 16.54
CA SER A 228 -2.47 -24.84 16.82
C SER A 228 -2.77 -25.20 18.29
N SER A 229 -1.96 -26.04 18.93
CA SER A 229 -2.20 -26.51 20.31
C SER A 229 -2.02 -25.40 21.33
N SER A 230 -1.03 -24.53 21.14
CA SER A 230 -0.78 -23.37 22.02
C SER A 230 -1.42 -22.06 21.51
N ASN A 231 -2.05 -22.09 20.34
CA ASN A 231 -2.52 -20.92 19.58
C ASN A 231 -1.44 -19.83 19.54
N SER A 232 -0.26 -20.20 19.06
CA SER A 232 0.91 -19.32 18.99
C SER A 232 1.47 -19.23 17.59
N LEU A 233 1.83 -18.03 17.17
CA LEU A 233 2.50 -17.75 15.91
C LEU A 233 3.90 -17.22 16.18
N LYS A 234 4.91 -17.87 15.61
CA LYS A 234 6.30 -17.39 15.61
C LYS A 234 6.63 -16.78 14.26
N ILE A 235 7.33 -15.65 14.29
CA ILE A 235 7.82 -14.92 13.14
C ILE A 235 9.32 -14.70 13.34
N THR A 236 10.15 -15.23 12.45
CA THR A 236 11.61 -15.24 12.63
C THR A 236 12.30 -14.84 11.33
N ILE A 237 13.32 -13.97 11.40
CA ILE A 237 14.16 -13.55 10.27
C ILE A 237 15.54 -14.17 10.40
#